data_AF-A0A2N2D7R9-F1
#
_entry.id   AF-A0A2N2D7R9-F1
#
_cell.length_a   1.000
_cell.length_b   1.000
_cell.length_c   1.000
_cell.angle_alpha   90.00
_cell.angle_beta   90.00
_cell.angle_gamma   90.00
#
_symmetry.space_group_name_H-M   'P 1'
#
loop_
_entity.id
_entity.type
_entity.pdbx_description
1 polymer ?
#
loop_
_entity_poly.entity_id
_entity_poly.type
_entity_poly.pdbx_seq_one_letter_code
_entity_poly.pdbx_strand_id
1 'polypeptide(L)' 'MEYRPQFDKFVCTSQPLAGFLMQTGFKLYKLLPPLPGSDKNSFLFGNSPELINRINEYLTARGLWKFPDGLTPVK' A
#
# COMPACT_ATOMS: atom_id res chain seq x y z
N MET A 1 -32.04 7.82 -2.26
CA MET A 1 -30.79 7.40 -2.92
C MET A 1 -29.68 7.47 -1.88
N GLU A 2 -29.40 6.38 -1.16
CA GLU A 2 -28.21 6.32 -0.29
C GLU A 2 -27.00 5.99 -1.17
N TYR A 3 -26.17 6.99 -1.45
CA TYR A 3 -24.84 6.75 -2.03
C TYR A 3 -23.99 6.11 -0.92
N ARG A 4 -23.75 4.80 -0.99
CA ARG A 4 -22.79 4.11 -0.11
C ARG A 4 -21.49 3.84 -0.86
N PRO A 5 -20.51 4.76 -0.88
CA PRO A 5 -19.16 4.41 -1.33
C PRO A 5 -18.38 3.94 -0.09
N GLN A 6 -18.27 2.64 0.17
CA GLN A 6 -17.36 2.14 1.20
C GLN A 6 -17.32 0.60 1.15
N PHE A 7 -16.23 -0.07 0.76
CA PHE A 7 -14.85 0.14 1.18
C PHE A 7 -13.83 -0.07 0.04
N ASP A 8 -13.59 0.98 -0.74
CA ASP A 8 -12.39 1.14 -1.56
C ASP A 8 -11.30 1.81 -0.70
N LYS A 9 -10.76 1.11 0.30
CA LYS A 9 -9.74 1.67 1.20
C LYS A 9 -8.57 0.71 1.37
N PHE A 10 -7.37 1.16 1.05
CA PHE A 10 -6.14 0.40 1.21
C PHE A 10 -5.47 0.78 2.53
N VAL A 11 -5.16 -0.21 3.37
CA VAL A 11 -4.42 0.01 4.62
C VAL A 11 -2.98 -0.39 4.42
N CYS A 12 -2.07 0.58 4.57
CA CYS A 12 -0.64 0.37 4.56
C CYS A 12 -0.10 0.45 5.99
N THR A 13 0.64 -0.55 6.47
CA THR A 13 1.33 -0.52 7.77
C THR A 13 2.82 -0.18 7.64
N SER A 14 3.30 -0.02 6.41
CA SER A 14 4.70 0.25 6.10
C SER A 14 4.89 1.74 5.85
N GLN A 15 5.51 2.42 6.81
CA GLN A 15 5.85 3.84 6.72
C GLN A 15 6.59 4.23 5.42
N PRO A 16 7.60 3.47 4.91
CA PRO A 16 8.26 3.84 3.65
C PRO A 16 7.37 3.65 2.42
N LEU A 17 6.46 2.67 2.42
CA LEU A 17 5.47 2.50 1.33
C LEU A 17 4.41 3.62 1.38
N ALA A 18 3.93 3.98 2.57
CA ALA A 18 3.01 5.10 2.74
C ALA A 18 3.64 6.42 2.26
N GLY A 19 4.92 6.65 2.56
CA GLY A 19 5.67 7.80 2.04
C GLY A 19 5.77 7.82 0.52
N PHE A 20 6.08 6.67 -0.09
CA PHE A 20 6.11 6.54 -1.55
C PHE A 20 4.76 6.83 -2.20
N LEU A 21 3.67 6.29 -1.63
CA LEU A 21 2.31 6.55 -2.11
C LEU A 21 1.94 8.03 -2.03
N MET A 22 2.27 8.70 -0.92
CA MET A 22 2.05 10.14 -0.77
C MET A 22 2.87 10.96 -1.79
N GLN A 23 4.13 10.59 -2.04
CA GLN A 23 4.98 11.24 -3.05
C GLN A 23 4.47 11.04 -4.49
N THR A 24 3.83 9.89 -4.75
CA THR A 24 3.24 9.58 -6.06
C THR A 24 1.93 10.35 -6.28
N GLY A 25 1.41 11.04 -5.27
CA GLY A 25 0.20 11.85 -5.35
C GLY A 25 -1.05 11.18 -4.76
N PHE A 26 -0.92 10.00 -4.15
CA PHE A 26 -2.05 9.38 -3.45
C PHE A 26 -2.36 10.10 -2.15
N LYS A 27 -3.63 10.48 -1.99
CA LYS A 27 -4.10 11.18 -0.79
C LYS A 27 -4.26 10.20 0.37
N LEU A 28 -3.55 10.45 1.46
CA LEU A 28 -3.78 9.79 2.74
C LEU A 28 -5.12 10.29 3.31
N TYR A 29 -6.04 9.36 3.53
CA TYR A 29 -7.36 9.68 4.09
C TYR A 29 -7.35 9.76 5.61
N LYS A 30 -6.70 8.79 6.25
CA LYS A 30 -6.68 8.70 7.71
C LYS A 30 -5.43 7.98 8.20
N LEU A 31 -4.84 8.51 9.27
CA LEU A 31 -3.91 7.75 10.08
C LEU A 31 -4.72 6.98 11.12
N LEU A 32 -4.62 5.65 11.09
CA LEU A 32 -5.23 4.77 12.06
C LEU A 32 -4.20 4.46 13.16
N PRO A 33 -4.64 4.45 14.43
CA PRO A 33 -3.78 4.06 15.53
C PRO A 33 -3.30 2.61 15.32
N PRO A 34 -2.15 2.26 15.92
CA PRO A 34 -1.67 0.89 15.91
C PRO A 34 -2.75 -0.10 16.34
N LEU A 35 -2.87 -1.21 15.62
CA LEU A 35 -3.73 -2.33 16.02
C LEU A 35 -3.17 -2.96 17.31
N PRO A 36 -4.03 -3.52 18.19
CA PRO A 36 -3.55 -4.20 19.39
C PRO A 36 -2.58 -5.33 18.99
N GLY A 37 -1.32 -5.23 19.40
CA GLY A 37 -0.24 -6.16 19.05
C GLY A 37 0.70 -5.70 17.93
N SER A 38 0.53 -4.50 17.38
CA SER A 38 1.47 -3.92 16.41
C SER A 38 1.86 -2.51 16.81
N ASP A 39 3.14 -2.23 17.05
CA ASP A 39 3.65 -0.88 17.37
C ASP A 39 3.66 0.09 16.17
N LYS A 40 3.05 -0.31 15.05
CA LYS A 40 3.14 0.41 13.78
C LYS A 40 1.84 1.10 13.43
N ASN A 41 1.93 2.40 13.15
CA ASN A 41 0.82 3.19 12.64
C ASN A 41 0.32 2.63 11.31
N SER A 42 -1.00 2.68 11.12
CA SER A 42 -1.65 2.24 9.90
C SER A 42 -2.09 3.45 9.07
N PHE A 43 -1.78 3.45 7.78
CA PHE A 43 -2.03 4.54 6.84
C PHE A 43 -3.15 4.14 5.89
N LEU A 44 -4.26 4.87 5.91
CA LEU A 44 -5.43 4.59 5.09
C LEU A 44 -5.39 5.43 3.81
N PHE A 45 -5.27 4.77 2.67
CA PHE A 45 -5.36 5.38 1.34
C PHE A 45 -6.69 5.02 0.67
N GLY A 46 -7.11 5.87 -0.27
CA GLY A 46 -8.26 5.56 -1.12
C GLY A 46 -7.83 4.49 -2.12
N ASN A 47 -8.63 3.46 -2.28
CA ASN A 47 -8.34 2.43 -3.26
C ASN A 47 -8.58 2.99 -4.65
N SER A 48 -7.69 2.63 -5.55
CA SER A 48 -7.70 3.03 -6.96
C SER A 48 -6.88 1.99 -7.71
N PRO A 49 -7.25 1.64 -8.96
CA PRO A 49 -6.48 0.67 -9.75
C PRO A 49 -5.01 1.10 -9.93
N GLU A 50 -4.75 2.41 -10.02
CA GLU A 50 -3.39 2.97 -10.10
C GLU A 50 -2.56 2.74 -8.82
N LEU A 51 -3.21 2.72 -7.64
CA LEU A 51 -2.54 2.50 -6.36
C LEU A 51 -1.97 1.08 -6.29
N ILE A 52 -2.72 0.08 -6.76
CA ILE A 52 -2.27 -1.31 -6.82
C ILE A 52 -1.06 -1.44 -7.75
N ASN A 53 -1.09 -0.81 -8.92
CA ASN A 53 0.05 -0.82 -9.85
C ASN A 53 1.30 -0.19 -9.23
N ARG A 54 1.15 0.93 -8.52
CA ARG A 54 2.28 1.61 -7.86
C ARG A 54 2.85 0.83 -6.69
N ILE A 55 2.01 0.13 -5.93
CA ILE A 55 2.48 -0.78 -4.88
C ILE A 55 3.25 -1.94 -5.50
N ASN A 56 2.74 -2.54 -6.58
CA ASN A 56 3.45 -3.59 -7.31
C ASN A 56 4.83 -3.10 -7.79
N GLU A 57 4.88 -1.94 -8.46
CA GLU A 57 6.12 -1.31 -8.91
C GLU A 57 7.11 -1.09 -7.76
N TYR A 58 6.64 -0.55 -6.63
CA TYR A 58 7.48 -0.34 -5.44
C TYR A 58 8.03 -1.65 -4.87
N LEU A 59 7.19 -2.68 -4.77
CA LEU A 59 7.58 -3.98 -4.23
C LEU A 59 8.56 -4.72 -5.15
N THR A 60 8.35 -4.64 -6.47
CA THR A 60 9.26 -5.18 -7.48
C THR A 60 10.58 -4.41 -7.49
N ALA A 61 10.57 -3.07 -7.44
CA ALA A 61 11.76 -2.24 -7.41
C ALA A 61 12.61 -2.46 -6.15
N ARG A 62 11.98 -2.79 -5.00
CA ARG A 62 12.69 -3.17 -3.77
C ARG A 62 13.08 -4.65 -3.69
N GLY A 63 12.75 -5.45 -4.70
CA GLY A 63 12.99 -6.90 -4.69
C GLY A 63 12.18 -7.65 -3.64
N LEU A 64 11.15 -7.03 -3.06
CA LEU A 64 10.27 -7.60 -2.04
C LEU A 64 9.16 -8.46 -2.64
N TRP A 65 8.92 -8.34 -3.95
CA TRP A 65 7.96 -9.17 -4.68
C TRP A 65 8.56 -9.54 -6.05
N LYS A 66 8.88 -10.83 -6.21
CA LYS A 66 9.26 -11.41 -7.49
C LYS A 66 8.04 -12.10 -8.09
N PHE A 67 7.70 -11.77 -9.35
CA PHE A 67 6.83 -12.63 -10.14
C PHE A 67 7.48 -14.03 -10.19
N PRO A 68 6.73 -15.12 -9.89
CA PRO A 68 7.21 -16.48 -10.10
C PRO A 68 7.15 -16.81 -11.60
N ASP A 69 7.86 -16.05 -12.43
CA ASP A 69 8.04 -16.40 -13.83
C ASP A 69 9.47 -16.08 -14.25
N GLY A 70 10.32 -17.13 -14.18
CA GLY A 70 11.58 -17.16 -14.90
C GLY A 70 12.81 -16.54 -14.22
N LEU A 71 13.61 -17.44 -13.62
CA LEU A 71 15.09 -17.39 -13.59
C LEU A 71 15.78 -16.31 -12.72
N THR A 72 15.78 -16.54 -11.41
CA THR A 72 16.96 -16.98 -10.60
C THR A 72 16.93 -16.42 -9.17
N PRO A 73 17.28 -17.25 -8.16
CA PRO A 73 17.45 -16.81 -6.78
C PRO A 73 18.72 -15.96 -6.67
N VAL A 74 18.62 -14.79 -6.04
CA VAL A 74 19.81 -14.06 -5.60
C VAL A 74 20.12 -14.54 -4.19
N LYS A 75 21.37 -15.00 -4.06
CA LYS A 75 22.00 -15.68 -2.94
C LYS A 75 22.04 -14.84 -1.67
#